data_AF-A0A8I1J9M7-F1
#
_entry.id   AF-A0A8I1J9M7-F1
#
_cell.length_a   1.000
_cell.length_b   1.000
_cell.length_c   1.000
_cell.angle_alpha   90.00
_cell.angle_beta   90.00
_cell.angle_gamma   90.00
#
_symmetry.space_group_name_H-M   'P 1'
#
loop_
_entity.id
_entity.type
_entity.pdbx_description
1 polymer ?
#
loop_
_entity_poly.entity_id
_entity_poly.type
_entity_poly.pdbx_seq_one_letter_code
_entity_poly.pdbx_strand_id
1 'polypeptide(L)' 'MFSTQKKPKDKQHMNTPLLERHLAVLQVKHYLSLHNSAIAVGDKVEARRTTDIIDKLTTEYGVSALYEAQENSNE' A
#
# COMPACT_ATOMS: atom_id res chain seq x y z
N MET A 1 -6.94 -32.13 -32.19
CA MET A 1 -6.75 -30.76 -31.66
C MET A 1 -6.54 -30.85 -30.16
N PHE A 2 -5.31 -30.73 -29.67
CA PHE A 2 -5.02 -30.76 -28.24
C PHE A 2 -5.08 -29.33 -27.70
N SER A 3 -6.16 -29.03 -26.98
CA SER A 3 -6.34 -27.74 -26.33
C SER A 3 -5.39 -27.65 -25.13
N THR A 4 -4.41 -26.75 -25.21
CA THR A 4 -3.47 -26.43 -24.15
C THR A 4 -4.20 -25.71 -23.02
N GLN A 5 -4.54 -26.45 -21.97
CA GLN A 5 -5.00 -25.88 -20.71
C GLN A 5 -3.87 -25.05 -20.09
N LYS A 6 -3.93 -23.72 -20.23
CA LYS A 6 -3.09 -22.79 -19.49
C LYS A 6 -3.37 -23.00 -17.99
N LYS A 7 -2.38 -23.52 -17.26
CA LYS A 7 -2.41 -23.58 -15.80
C LYS A 7 -2.67 -22.17 -15.24
N PRO A 8 -3.60 -22.01 -14.27
CA PRO A 8 -3.80 -20.72 -13.62
C PRO A 8 -2.49 -20.30 -12.93
N LYS A 9 -2.08 -19.05 -13.14
CA LYS A 9 -0.94 -18.41 -12.48
C LYS A 9 -0.99 -18.72 -10.99
N ASP A 10 0.13 -19.20 -10.47
CA ASP A 10 0.34 -19.55 -9.07
C ASP A 10 -0.32 -18.50 -8.16
N LYS A 11 -1.37 -18.92 -7.44
CA LYS A 11 -1.87 -18.16 -6.30
C LYS A 11 -0.73 -18.15 -5.30
N GLN A 12 0.02 -17.05 -5.24
CA GLN A 12 1.07 -16.83 -4.25
C GLN A 12 0.52 -17.25 -2.90
N HIS A 13 1.07 -18.33 -2.34
CA HIS A 13 0.77 -18.75 -1.00
C HIS A 13 1.40 -17.72 -0.07
N MET A 14 0.65 -16.67 0.24
CA MET A 14 1.09 -15.59 1.10
C MET A 14 1.20 -16.14 2.52
N ASN A 15 2.43 -16.39 2.97
CA ASN A 15 2.68 -16.59 4.39
C ASN A 15 2.18 -15.35 5.16
N THR A 16 1.62 -15.52 6.35
CA THR A 16 1.00 -14.46 7.17
C THR A 16 1.81 -13.13 7.19
N PRO A 17 3.15 -13.15 7.33
CA PRO A 17 3.97 -11.93 7.29
C PRO A 17 3.99 -11.21 5.93
N LEU A 18 3.89 -11.94 4.82
CA LEU A 18 3.84 -11.35 3.48
C LEU A 18 2.48 -10.71 3.19
N LEU A 19 1.40 -11.28 3.74
CA LEU A 19 0.06 -10.71 3.65
C LEU A 19 -0.04 -9.41 4.45
N GLU A 20 0.48 -9.39 5.67
CA GLU A 20 0.49 -8.21 6.54
C GLU A 20 1.31 -7.07 5.91
N ARG A 21 2.47 -7.37 5.33
CA ARG A 21 3.25 -6.39 4.57
C ARG A 21 2.49 -5.86 3.36
N HIS A 22 1.85 -6.74 2.58
CA HIS A 22 1.07 -6.31 1.41
C HIS A 22 -0.10 -5.41 1.82
N LEU A 23 -0.79 -5.75 2.91
CA LEU A 23 -1.85 -4.92 3.48
C LEU A 23 -1.32 -3.56 3.94
N ALA A 24 -0.16 -3.53 4.60
CA ALA A 24 0.48 -2.28 5.03
C ALA A 24 0.79 -1.36 3.85
N VAL A 25 1.34 -1.90 2.74
CA VAL A 25 1.61 -1.12 1.52
C VAL A 25 0.32 -0.50 0.95
N LEU A 26 -0.77 -1.27 0.89
CA LEU A 26 -2.07 -0.77 0.43
C LEU A 26 -2.62 0.34 1.34
N GLN A 27 -2.47 0.18 2.66
CA GLN A 27 -2.88 1.18 3.64
C GLN A 27 -2.05 2.47 3.50
N VAL A 28 -0.73 2.37 3.35
CA VAL A 28 0.14 3.53 3.12
C VAL A 28 -0.28 4.28 1.85
N LYS A 29 -0.56 3.56 0.75
CA LYS A 29 -1.05 4.18 -0.50
C LYS A 29 -2.37 4.94 -0.30
N HIS A 30 -3.31 4.35 0.44
CA HIS A 30 -4.57 5.01 0.78
C HIS A 30 -4.35 6.30 1.57
N TYR A 31 -3.55 6.25 2.64
CA TYR A 31 -3.31 7.40 3.49
C TYR A 31 -2.49 8.50 2.80
N LEU A 32 -1.60 8.16 1.86
CA LEU A 32 -0.92 9.15 1.01
C LEU A 32 -1.92 9.91 0.12
N SER A 33 -2.87 9.21 -0.49
CA SER A 33 -3.92 9.84 -1.29
C SER A 33 -4.80 10.77 -0.45
N LEU A 34 -5.20 10.31 0.75
CA LEU A 34 -6.00 11.10 1.68
C LEU A 34 -5.23 12.32 2.20
N HIS A 35 -3.94 12.17 2.49
CA HIS A 35 -3.05 13.27 2.88
C HIS A 35 -2.98 14.36 1.80
N ASN A 36 -2.74 13.97 0.55
CA ASN A 36 -2.69 14.90 -0.58
C ASN A 36 -4.04 15.62 -0.79
N SER A 37 -5.15 14.90 -0.63
CA SER A 37 -6.49 15.45 -0.71
C SER A 37 -6.76 16.46 0.42
N ALA A 38 -6.36 16.11 1.65
CA ALA A 38 -6.48 16.98 2.82
C ALA A 38 -5.67 18.27 2.67
N ILE A 39 -4.44 18.17 2.15
CA ILE A 39 -3.62 19.35 1.80
C ILE A 39 -4.34 20.22 0.76
N ALA A 40 -4.88 19.61 -0.30
CA ALA A 40 -5.54 20.33 -1.39
C ALA A 40 -6.77 21.14 -0.92
N VAL A 41 -7.52 20.61 0.06
CA VAL A 41 -8.69 21.29 0.64
C VAL A 41 -8.36 22.17 1.86
N GLY A 42 -7.09 22.18 2.29
CA GLY A 42 -6.64 22.95 3.45
C GLY A 42 -6.99 22.34 4.82
N ASP A 43 -7.38 21.06 4.86
CA ASP A 43 -7.65 20.34 6.11
C ASP A 43 -6.35 19.90 6.78
N LYS A 44 -5.82 20.79 7.63
CA LYS A 44 -4.56 20.57 8.37
C LYS A 44 -4.67 19.47 9.42
N VAL A 45 -5.88 19.20 9.92
CA VAL A 45 -6.09 18.19 10.97
C VAL A 45 -5.98 16.81 10.34
N GLU A 46 -6.69 16.59 9.23
CA GLU A 46 -6.64 15.32 8.52
C GLU A 46 -5.27 15.09 7.85
N ALA A 47 -4.63 16.15 7.33
CA ALA A 47 -3.26 16.05 6.82
C ALA A 47 -2.27 15.57 7.89
N ARG A 48 -2.37 16.08 9.13
CA ARG A 48 -1.52 15.61 10.24
C ARG A 48 -1.83 14.18 10.65
N ARG A 49 -3.12 13.86 10.79
CA ARG A 49 -3.56 12.51 11.17
C ARG A 49 -3.09 11.44 10.18
N THR A 50 -3.19 11.73 8.89
CA THR A 50 -2.73 10.83 7.83
C THR A 50 -1.21 10.64 7.86
N THR A 51 -0.43 11.71 8.13
CA THR A 51 1.02 11.61 8.37
C THR A 51 1.34 10.70 9.56
N ASP A 52 0.68 10.88 10.71
CA ASP A 52 0.93 10.05 11.90
C ASP A 52 0.67 8.55 11.62
N ILE A 53 -0.33 8.24 10.79
CA ILE A 53 -0.65 6.87 10.41
C ILE A 53 0.39 6.30 9.44
N ILE A 54 0.85 7.09 8.47
CA ILE A 54 1.93 6.69 7.56
C ILE A 54 3.22 6.41 8.35
N ASP A 55 3.58 7.28 9.28
CA ASP A 55 4.77 7.10 10.14
C ASP A 55 4.67 5.83 10.98
N LYS A 56 3.49 5.53 11.54
CA LYS A 56 3.26 4.28 12.27
C LYS A 56 3.46 3.05 11.38
N LEU A 57 2.82 3.03 10.21
CA LEU A 57 2.89 1.88 9.29
C LEU A 57 4.32 1.66 8.76
N THR A 58 5.05 2.74 8.50
CA THR A 58 6.45 2.66 8.03
C THR A 58 7.43 2.30 9.14
N THR A 59 7.13 2.64 10.40
CA THR A 59 7.89 2.17 11.57
C THR A 59 7.70 0.67 11.79
N GLU A 60 6.48 0.16 11.60
CA GLU A 60 6.12 -1.24 11.84
C GLU A 60 6.57 -2.19 10.71
N TYR A 61 6.41 -1.78 9.44
CA TYR A 61 6.69 -2.62 8.27
C TYR A 61 7.93 -2.20 7.48
N GLY A 62 8.63 -1.16 7.95
CA GLY A 62 9.83 -0.62 7.35
C GLY A 62 9.56 0.40 6.23
N VAL A 63 10.56 1.26 5.97
CA VAL A 63 10.51 2.32 4.95
C VAL A 63 10.32 1.75 3.53
N SER A 64 10.68 0.47 3.31
CA SER A 64 10.39 -0.23 2.04
C SER A 64 8.91 -0.24 1.69
N ALA A 65 8.00 -0.29 2.67
CA ALA A 65 6.56 -0.23 2.40
C ALA A 65 6.12 1.14 1.86
N LEU A 66 6.81 2.22 2.26
CA LEU A 66 6.57 3.57 1.73
C LEU A 66 7.01 3.69 0.27
N TYR A 67 8.23 3.20 -0.03
CA TYR A 67 8.75 3.21 -1.40
C TYR A 67 7.87 2.38 -2.34
N GLU A 68 7.45 1.18 -1.92
CA GLU A 68 6.54 0.34 -2.69
C GLU A 68 5.16 1.00 -2.92
N ALA A 69 4.64 1.72 -1.93
CA ALA A 69 3.38 2.45 -2.07
C ALA A 69 3.48 3.64 -3.04
N GLN A 70 4.62 4.35 -3.04
CA GLN A 70 4.89 5.46 -3.95
C GLN A 70 5.14 4.97 -5.39
N GLU A 71 5.89 3.89 -5.57
CA GLU A 71 6.22 3.33 -6.88
C GLU A 71 4.96 2.83 -7.62
N ASN A 72 4.05 2.17 -6.89
CA ASN A 72 2.74 1.73 -7.43
C ASN A 72 1.70 2.85 -7.59
N SER A 73 2.03 4.11 -7.30
CA SER A 73 1.12 5.25 -7.50
C SER A 73 1.33 5.96 -8.85
N ASN A 74 2.35 5.57 -9.62
CA ASN A 74 2.74 6.18 -10.90
C ASN A 74 2.42 5.31 -12.15
N GLU A 75 1.69 4.20 -12.01
CA GLU A 75 1.08 3.45 -13.12
C GLU A 75 -0.41 3.80 -13.26
#